data_AF-A0AA43JQZ3-F1
#
_entry.id   AF-A0AA43JQZ3-F1
#
_cell.length_a   1.000
_cell.length_b   1.000
_cell.length_c   1.000
_cell.angle_alpha   90.00
_cell.angle_beta   90.00
_cell.angle_gamma   90.00
#
_symmetry.space_group_name_H-M   'P 1'
#
loop_
_entity.id
_entity.type
_entity.pdbx_description
1 polymer ?
#
loop_
_entity_poly.entity_id
_entity_poly.type
_entity_poly.pdbx_seq_one_letter_code
_entity_poly.pdbx_strand_id
1 'polypeptide(L)'
;MLDQIRTAVVEYDEAMVLSACSTVIDRGMDAYMAIFDGLVAGMEEVGRLFDTHEYFVPELLMCADTVYAGLNTLRPHVRSRPNAQPNGVALIGVIEGDIHDIGKNLVKMVFEIAGYKINDLGSDVGIRKFVREAVETKPDVILVSVMMTTCVPRVKELVALLHKEAPWAPIMVGGCSMDDEKVRELGGDGAAPDAHNALRVAVGLMSDLRKKVNESVGP
;
A
#
# COMPACT_ATOMS: atom_id res chain seq x y z
N MET A 1 22.65 10.76 -3.75
CA MET A 1 22.17 9.43 -4.17
C MET A 1 20.65 9.38 -4.14
N LEU A 2 20.00 9.67 -3.00
CA LEU A 2 18.53 9.80 -2.96
C LEU A 2 18.02 10.84 -3.96
N ASP A 3 18.66 12.00 -4.05
CA ASP A 3 18.33 13.01 -5.06
C ASP A 3 18.52 12.50 -6.50
N GLN A 4 19.52 11.65 -6.75
CA GLN A 4 19.73 11.07 -8.09
C GLN A 4 18.62 10.07 -8.43
N ILE A 5 18.17 9.27 -7.47
CA ILE A 5 17.02 8.37 -7.65
C ILE A 5 15.76 9.22 -7.94
N ARG A 6 15.57 10.31 -7.19
CA ARG A 6 14.46 11.25 -7.42
C ARG A 6 14.49 11.85 -8.82
N THR A 7 15.64 12.40 -9.22
CA THR A 7 15.84 12.96 -10.56
C THR A 7 15.60 11.91 -11.64
N ALA A 8 16.13 10.70 -11.48
CA ALA A 8 15.92 9.62 -12.45
C ALA A 8 14.44 9.28 -12.62
N VAL A 9 13.63 9.28 -11.55
CA VAL A 9 12.19 9.08 -11.65
C VAL A 9 11.52 10.22 -12.41
N VAL A 10 11.83 11.48 -12.05
CA VAL A 10 11.24 12.65 -12.72
C VAL A 10 11.61 12.68 -14.21
N GLU A 11 12.85 12.35 -14.54
CA GLU A 11 13.38 12.32 -15.91
C GLU A 11 13.15 10.97 -16.61
N TYR A 12 12.33 10.07 -16.04
CA TYR A 12 11.99 8.75 -16.60
C TYR A 12 13.22 7.94 -17.10
N ASP A 13 14.34 8.06 -16.39
CA ASP A 13 15.62 7.44 -16.74
C ASP A 13 15.83 6.14 -15.94
N GLU A 14 15.40 5.04 -16.54
CA GLU A 14 15.55 3.70 -15.99
C GLU A 14 17.02 3.30 -15.78
N ALA A 15 17.91 3.68 -16.69
CA ALA A 15 19.33 3.33 -16.57
C ALA A 15 19.97 4.03 -15.36
N MET A 16 19.64 5.32 -15.18
CA MET A 16 20.09 6.10 -14.04
C MET A 16 19.51 5.56 -12.73
N VAL A 17 18.21 5.22 -12.68
CA VAL A 17 17.59 4.71 -11.45
C VAL A 17 18.23 3.39 -11.02
N LEU A 18 18.46 2.47 -11.96
CA LEU A 18 19.09 1.17 -11.69
C LEU A 18 20.53 1.33 -11.20
N SER A 19 21.30 2.22 -11.82
CA SER A 19 22.67 2.53 -11.40
C SER A 19 22.71 3.14 -9.99
N ALA A 20 21.82 4.08 -9.70
CA ALA A 20 21.73 4.72 -8.40
C ALA A 20 21.29 3.73 -7.31
N CYS A 21 20.28 2.89 -7.57
CA CYS A 21 19.85 1.82 -6.67
C CYS A 21 20.96 0.80 -6.40
N SER A 22 21.72 0.40 -7.43
CA SER A 22 22.86 -0.50 -7.25
C SER A 22 23.91 0.13 -6.34
N THR A 23 24.19 1.42 -6.52
CA THR A 23 25.14 2.14 -5.67
C THR A 23 24.68 2.23 -4.21
N VAL A 24 23.37 2.39 -3.95
CA VAL A 24 22.79 2.33 -2.60
C VAL A 24 23.11 0.98 -1.96
N ILE A 25 22.89 -0.12 -2.69
CA ILE A 25 23.14 -1.48 -2.22
C ILE A 25 24.63 -1.71 -1.95
N ASP A 26 25.50 -1.38 -2.92
CA ASP A 26 26.94 -1.60 -2.83
C ASP A 26 27.59 -0.83 -1.68
N ARG A 27 27.07 0.36 -1.37
CA ARG A 27 27.53 1.19 -0.25
C ARG A 27 26.89 0.83 1.09
N GLY A 28 26.02 -0.19 1.13
CA GLY A 28 25.33 -0.62 2.34
C GLY A 28 24.40 0.45 2.92
N MET A 29 23.91 1.36 2.08
CA MET A 29 22.92 2.37 2.47
C MET A 29 21.56 1.71 2.73
N ASP A 30 20.67 2.42 3.42
CA ASP A 30 19.34 1.90 3.72
C ASP A 30 18.46 1.90 2.46
N ALA A 31 18.17 0.70 1.94
CA ALA A 31 17.27 0.52 0.81
C ALA A 31 15.85 1.02 1.10
N TYR A 32 15.41 1.01 2.37
CA TYR A 32 14.12 1.56 2.76
C TYR A 32 14.08 3.07 2.52
N MET A 33 15.12 3.80 2.94
CA MET A 33 15.24 5.24 2.65
C MET A 33 15.32 5.51 1.14
N ALA A 34 16.05 4.68 0.39
CA ALA A 34 16.14 4.86 -1.07
C ALA A 34 14.78 4.71 -1.78
N ILE A 35 13.92 3.84 -1.28
CA ILE A 35 12.55 3.70 -1.78
C ILE A 35 11.72 4.94 -1.45
N PHE A 36 11.65 5.35 -0.19
CA PHE A 36 10.74 6.40 0.23
C PHE A 36 11.25 7.82 -0.07
N ASP A 37 12.49 8.12 0.29
CA ASP A 37 13.07 9.47 0.10
C ASP A 37 13.59 9.70 -1.33
N GLY A 38 13.73 8.62 -2.11
CA GLY A 38 14.16 8.61 -3.50
C GLY A 38 12.99 8.36 -4.47
N LEU A 39 12.56 7.11 -4.60
CA LEU A 39 11.56 6.71 -5.60
C LEU A 39 10.19 7.36 -5.35
N VAL A 40 9.68 7.26 -4.12
CA VAL A 40 8.36 7.81 -3.76
C VAL A 40 8.37 9.34 -3.85
N ALA A 41 9.38 9.99 -3.27
CA ALA A 41 9.56 11.44 -3.41
C ALA A 41 9.68 11.91 -4.87
N GLY A 42 10.27 11.09 -5.75
CA GLY A 42 10.31 11.37 -7.19
C GLY A 42 8.92 11.29 -7.82
N MET A 43 8.15 10.26 -7.48
CA MET A 43 6.78 10.10 -7.96
C MET A 43 5.84 11.21 -7.44
N GLU A 44 6.05 11.70 -6.23
CA GLU A 44 5.31 12.86 -5.68
C GLU A 44 5.55 14.13 -6.50
N GLU A 45 6.80 14.38 -6.90
CA GLU A 45 7.13 15.51 -7.77
C GLU A 45 6.54 15.33 -9.17
N VAL A 46 6.56 14.11 -9.72
CA VAL A 46 5.86 13.79 -10.98
C VAL A 46 4.36 14.07 -10.89
N GLY A 47 3.73 13.74 -9.75
CA GLY A 47 2.34 14.12 -9.48
C GLY A 47 2.12 15.63 -9.53
N ARG A 48 3.02 16.41 -8.90
CA ARG A 48 2.98 17.88 -8.96
C ARG A 48 3.09 18.39 -10.41
N LEU A 49 4.00 17.83 -11.21
CA LEU A 49 4.21 18.21 -12.61
C LEU A 49 2.99 17.89 -13.48
N PHE A 50 2.30 16.79 -13.19
CA PHE A 50 1.04 16.46 -13.84
C PHE A 50 -0.07 17.45 -13.47
N ASP A 51 -0.20 17.79 -12.18
CA ASP A 51 -1.18 18.78 -11.71
C ASP A 51 -0.94 20.18 -12.31
N THR A 52 0.33 20.57 -12.50
CA THR A 52 0.70 21.82 -13.16
C THR A 52 0.67 21.76 -14.69
N HIS A 53 0.21 20.64 -15.28
CA HIS A 53 0.11 20.40 -16.72
C HIS A 53 1.46 20.49 -17.46
N GLU A 54 2.56 20.25 -16.74
CA GLU A 54 3.89 20.11 -17.32
C GLU A 54 4.09 18.69 -17.86
N TYR A 55 3.54 17.69 -17.18
CA TYR A 55 3.55 16.28 -17.59
C TYR A 55 2.15 15.82 -18.01
N PHE A 56 2.09 14.86 -18.93
CA PHE A 56 0.86 14.21 -19.35
C PHE A 56 0.91 12.70 -19.06
N VAL A 57 -0.14 11.99 -19.48
CA VAL A 57 -0.28 10.54 -19.25
C VAL A 57 0.92 9.73 -19.75
N PRO A 58 1.51 9.99 -20.95
CA PRO A 58 2.68 9.23 -21.40
C PRO A 58 3.88 9.33 -20.45
N GLU A 59 4.18 10.54 -19.96
CA GLU A 59 5.28 10.78 -19.04
C GLU A 59 5.03 10.07 -17.71
N LEU A 60 3.79 10.12 -17.18
CA LEU A 60 3.42 9.39 -15.97
C LEU A 60 3.69 7.89 -16.07
N LEU A 61 3.38 7.28 -17.21
CA LEU A 61 3.59 5.84 -17.43
C LEU A 61 5.09 5.51 -17.42
N MET A 62 5.91 6.32 -18.07
CA MET A 62 7.36 6.12 -18.10
C MET A 62 8.01 6.32 -16.72
N CYS A 63 7.56 7.32 -15.95
CA CYS A 63 7.97 7.51 -14.57
C CYS A 63 7.56 6.32 -13.69
N ALA A 64 6.35 5.79 -13.88
CA ALA A 64 5.89 4.60 -13.16
C ALA A 64 6.75 3.37 -13.46
N ASP A 65 7.11 3.12 -14.72
CA ASP A 65 8.02 2.04 -15.11
C ASP A 65 9.39 2.19 -14.44
N THR A 66 9.92 3.42 -14.38
CA THR A 66 11.18 3.75 -13.69
C THR A 66 11.09 3.46 -12.19
N VAL A 67 9.99 3.83 -11.54
CA VAL A 67 9.74 3.51 -10.12
C VAL A 67 9.68 1.99 -9.91
N TYR A 68 9.03 1.25 -10.81
CA TYR A 68 8.96 -0.20 -10.72
C TYR A 68 10.31 -0.88 -10.88
N ALA A 69 11.15 -0.41 -11.80
CA ALA A 69 12.53 -0.88 -11.95
C ALA A 69 13.32 -0.69 -10.65
N GLY A 70 13.30 0.50 -10.07
CA GLY A 70 13.95 0.80 -8.80
C GLY A 70 13.41 -0.03 -7.62
N LEU A 71 12.08 -0.18 -7.51
CA LEU A 71 11.44 -0.99 -6.47
C LEU A 71 11.87 -2.46 -6.55
N ASN A 72 11.91 -3.03 -7.75
CA ASN A 72 12.33 -4.41 -7.98
C ASN A 72 13.80 -4.63 -7.59
N THR A 73 14.65 -3.63 -7.79
CA THR A 73 16.05 -3.65 -7.36
C THR A 73 16.20 -3.50 -5.84
N LEU A 74 15.49 -2.58 -5.21
CA LEU A 74 15.71 -2.24 -3.79
C LEU A 74 14.99 -3.17 -2.82
N ARG A 75 13.78 -3.65 -3.14
CA ARG A 75 12.94 -4.47 -2.23
C ARG A 75 13.68 -5.66 -1.61
N PRO A 76 14.44 -6.49 -2.37
CA PRO A 76 15.14 -7.64 -1.80
C PRO A 76 16.21 -7.28 -0.75
N HIS A 77 16.68 -6.03 -0.77
CA HIS A 77 17.74 -5.53 0.09
C HIS A 77 17.23 -4.75 1.30
N VAL A 78 15.91 -4.58 1.43
CA VAL A 78 15.33 -3.99 2.64
C VAL A 78 15.49 -4.98 3.78
N ARG A 79 16.15 -4.54 4.86
CA ARG A 79 16.45 -5.38 6.02
C ARG A 79 15.15 -5.81 6.70
N SER A 80 14.75 -7.04 6.40
CA SER A 80 13.70 -7.76 7.13
C SER A 80 14.33 -8.43 8.36
N ARG A 81 13.60 -8.59 9.48
CA ARG A 81 14.09 -9.43 10.58
C ARG A 81 13.99 -10.90 10.17
N PRO A 82 15.11 -11.61 9.88
CA PRO A 82 15.03 -13.02 9.46
C PRO A 82 14.54 -13.87 10.63
N ASN A 83 13.66 -14.84 10.36
CA ASN A 83 13.17 -15.86 11.31
C ASN A 83 12.21 -15.40 12.44
N ALA A 84 11.50 -14.29 12.28
CA ALA A 84 10.36 -13.99 13.14
C ALA A 84 9.14 -14.84 12.73
N GLN A 85 8.39 -15.36 13.70
CA GLN A 85 7.03 -15.87 13.43
C GLN A 85 6.20 -14.74 12.81
N PRO A 86 5.28 -15.05 11.87
CA PRO A 86 4.49 -14.01 11.24
C PRO A 86 3.66 -13.28 12.30
N ASN A 87 3.75 -11.95 12.31
CA ASN A 87 3.02 -11.09 13.24
C ASN A 87 1.49 -11.08 13.00
N GLY A 88 1.07 -11.63 11.86
CA GLY A 88 -0.32 -11.79 11.44
C GLY A 88 -0.42 -12.05 9.94
N VAL A 89 -1.65 -12.14 9.45
CA VAL A 89 -1.99 -12.25 8.03
C VAL A 89 -2.69 -10.97 7.58
N ALA A 90 -2.25 -10.36 6.48
CA ALA A 90 -2.94 -9.22 5.87
C ALA A 90 -3.46 -9.61 4.49
N LEU A 91 -4.72 -9.25 4.18
CA LEU A 91 -5.28 -9.32 2.84
C LEU A 91 -5.21 -7.94 2.21
N ILE A 92 -4.67 -7.82 0.99
CA ILE A 92 -4.52 -6.54 0.31
C ILE A 92 -4.93 -6.61 -1.16
N GLY A 93 -5.54 -5.56 -1.69
CA GLY A 93 -5.88 -5.47 -3.11
C GLY A 93 -6.35 -4.08 -3.55
N VAL A 94 -6.29 -3.81 -4.85
CA VAL A 94 -6.94 -2.63 -5.46
C VAL A 94 -8.35 -3.03 -5.89
N ILE A 95 -9.34 -2.19 -5.58
CA ILE A 95 -10.75 -2.46 -5.92
C ILE A 95 -10.99 -2.48 -7.43
N GLU A 96 -11.99 -3.24 -7.87
CA GLU A 96 -12.46 -3.29 -9.26
C GLU A 96 -12.68 -1.91 -9.87
N GLY A 97 -12.23 -1.76 -11.12
CA GLY A 97 -12.25 -0.51 -11.89
C GLY A 97 -11.07 0.41 -11.59
N ASP A 98 -10.14 0.00 -10.72
CA ASP A 98 -8.95 0.76 -10.39
C ASP A 98 -7.69 -0.14 -10.50
N ILE A 99 -6.68 0.38 -11.18
CA ILE A 99 -5.42 -0.32 -11.48
C ILE A 99 -4.22 0.26 -10.73
N HIS A 100 -4.39 1.37 -10.00
CA HIS A 100 -3.28 2.09 -9.38
C HIS A 100 -2.77 1.35 -8.14
N ASP A 101 -1.59 0.75 -8.25
CA ASP A 101 -1.11 -0.24 -7.28
C ASP A 101 0.28 0.05 -6.70
N ILE A 102 0.94 1.14 -7.10
CA ILE A 102 2.22 1.58 -6.53
C ILE A 102 2.08 1.73 -5.00
N GLY A 103 1.08 2.49 -4.54
CA GLY A 103 0.79 2.67 -3.11
C GLY A 103 0.49 1.35 -2.39
N LYS A 104 -0.31 0.48 -3.00
CA LYS A 104 -0.60 -0.88 -2.50
C LYS A 104 0.69 -1.69 -2.32
N ASN A 105 1.60 -1.64 -3.29
CA ASN A 105 2.86 -2.39 -3.27
C ASN A 105 3.83 -1.85 -2.20
N LEU A 106 3.82 -0.55 -1.92
CA LEU A 106 4.55 0.05 -0.79
C LEU A 106 3.99 -0.42 0.55
N VAL A 107 2.66 -0.39 0.74
CA VAL A 107 2.01 -0.89 1.96
C VAL A 107 2.30 -2.37 2.16
N LYS A 108 2.16 -3.19 1.11
CA LYS A 108 2.53 -4.61 1.13
C LYS A 108 3.95 -4.81 1.65
N MET A 109 4.91 -4.10 1.09
CA MET A 109 6.32 -4.20 1.49
C MET A 109 6.52 -3.83 2.96
N VAL A 110 5.88 -2.75 3.44
CA VAL A 110 5.95 -2.34 4.84
C VAL A 110 5.45 -3.44 5.78
N PHE A 111 4.35 -4.10 5.41
CA PHE A 111 3.84 -5.24 6.19
C PHE A 111 4.75 -6.48 6.10
N GLU A 112 5.31 -6.79 4.93
CA GLU A 112 6.29 -7.89 4.76
C GLU A 112 7.53 -7.68 5.65
N ILE A 113 8.09 -6.47 5.66
CA ILE A 113 9.24 -6.10 6.51
C ILE A 113 8.90 -6.25 7.99
N ALA A 114 7.67 -5.90 8.36
CA ALA A 114 7.13 -6.09 9.70
C ALA A 114 6.77 -7.54 10.02
N GLY A 115 7.04 -8.49 9.12
CA GLY A 115 6.82 -9.92 9.35
C GLY A 115 5.38 -10.37 9.19
N TYR A 116 4.52 -9.66 8.46
CA TYR A 116 3.19 -10.15 8.12
C TYR A 116 3.24 -11.09 6.92
N LYS A 117 2.40 -12.13 6.94
CA LYS A 117 2.10 -12.91 5.73
C LYS A 117 1.08 -12.14 4.90
N ILE A 118 1.38 -11.86 3.64
CA ILE A 118 0.49 -11.11 2.75
C ILE A 118 -0.25 -12.03 1.80
N ASN A 119 -1.58 -11.93 1.78
CA ASN A 119 -2.41 -12.39 0.67
C ASN A 119 -2.71 -11.19 -0.24
N ASP A 120 -1.98 -11.08 -1.34
CA ASP A 120 -2.10 -9.96 -2.29
C ASP A 120 -2.98 -10.37 -3.47
N LEU A 121 -4.14 -9.74 -3.59
CA LEU A 121 -5.13 -10.03 -4.63
C LEU A 121 -4.79 -9.38 -5.97
N GLY A 122 -3.78 -8.48 -5.99
CA GLY A 122 -3.42 -7.67 -7.14
C GLY A 122 -4.29 -6.43 -7.29
N SER A 123 -4.50 -6.03 -8.53
CA SER A 123 -5.28 -4.85 -8.91
C SER A 123 -6.56 -5.25 -9.65
N ASP A 124 -7.50 -4.32 -9.78
CA ASP A 124 -8.80 -4.56 -10.44
C ASP A 124 -9.55 -5.78 -9.86
N VAL A 125 -9.65 -5.83 -8.53
CA VAL A 125 -10.19 -6.98 -7.80
C VAL A 125 -11.70 -6.83 -7.57
N GLY A 126 -12.47 -7.71 -8.22
CA GLY A 126 -13.92 -7.81 -8.02
C GLY A 126 -14.33 -8.03 -6.56
N ILE A 127 -15.40 -7.37 -6.14
CA ILE A 127 -15.92 -7.39 -4.75
C ILE A 127 -16.11 -8.83 -4.24
N ARG A 128 -16.72 -9.71 -5.05
CA ARG A 128 -16.96 -11.10 -4.68
C ARG A 128 -15.67 -11.90 -4.47
N LYS A 129 -14.64 -11.63 -5.27
CA LYS A 129 -13.32 -12.24 -5.08
C LYS A 129 -12.73 -11.75 -3.76
N PHE A 130 -12.75 -10.44 -3.52
CA PHE A 130 -12.24 -9.85 -2.29
C PHE A 130 -12.86 -10.47 -1.03
N VAL A 131 -14.20 -10.55 -0.98
CA VAL A 131 -14.94 -11.13 0.15
C VAL A 131 -14.63 -12.62 0.32
N ARG A 132 -14.63 -13.39 -0.78
CA ARG A 132 -14.32 -14.83 -0.73
C ARG A 132 -12.93 -15.07 -0.14
N GLU A 133 -11.92 -14.36 -0.64
CA GLU A 133 -10.54 -14.50 -0.19
C GLU A 133 -10.38 -14.08 1.29
N ALA A 134 -11.12 -13.07 1.74
CA ALA A 134 -11.16 -12.70 3.17
C ALA A 134 -11.70 -13.83 4.04
N VAL A 135 -12.79 -14.48 3.63
CA VAL A 135 -13.39 -15.59 4.36
C VAL A 135 -12.47 -16.83 4.37
N GLU A 136 -11.87 -17.14 3.23
CA GLU A 136 -11.01 -18.32 3.07
C GLU A 136 -9.68 -18.17 3.82
N THR A 137 -9.07 -16.99 3.77
CA THR A 137 -7.74 -16.77 4.36
C THR A 137 -7.78 -16.28 5.79
N LYS A 138 -8.93 -15.82 6.27
CA LYS A 138 -9.14 -15.28 7.63
C LYS A 138 -8.03 -14.33 8.07
N PRO A 139 -7.80 -13.23 7.33
CA PRO A 139 -6.73 -12.30 7.65
C PRO A 139 -7.00 -11.61 9.00
N ASP A 140 -5.94 -11.14 9.65
CA ASP A 140 -6.03 -10.28 10.83
C ASP A 140 -6.40 -8.84 10.46
N VAL A 141 -6.15 -8.41 9.21
CA VAL A 141 -6.50 -7.09 8.69
C VAL A 141 -6.76 -7.14 7.19
N ILE A 142 -7.71 -6.34 6.72
CA ILE A 142 -8.03 -6.17 5.30
C ILE A 142 -7.63 -4.76 4.86
N LEU A 143 -6.87 -4.67 3.78
CA LEU A 143 -6.29 -3.45 3.24
C LEU A 143 -6.83 -3.22 1.82
N VAL A 144 -7.62 -2.17 1.63
CA VAL A 144 -8.23 -1.85 0.33
C VAL A 144 -7.58 -0.59 -0.24
N SER A 145 -7.04 -0.68 -1.44
CA SER A 145 -6.48 0.47 -2.17
C SER A 145 -7.49 0.99 -3.18
N VAL A 146 -7.66 2.32 -3.24
CA VAL A 146 -8.46 3.03 -4.24
C VAL A 146 -7.88 4.43 -4.48
N MET A 147 -7.65 4.77 -5.74
CA MET A 147 -7.21 6.11 -6.15
C MET A 147 -8.33 6.85 -6.87
N MET A 148 -9.04 6.17 -7.77
CA MET A 148 -10.10 6.77 -8.59
C MET A 148 -11.38 7.02 -7.80
N THR A 149 -11.83 8.28 -7.77
CA THR A 149 -13.06 8.69 -7.07
C THR A 149 -14.32 8.00 -7.62
N THR A 150 -14.31 7.60 -8.89
CA THR A 150 -15.38 6.81 -9.53
C THR A 150 -15.53 5.40 -8.95
N CYS A 151 -14.52 4.89 -8.25
CA CYS A 151 -14.53 3.55 -7.65
C CYS A 151 -14.98 3.57 -6.17
N VAL A 152 -15.14 4.76 -5.57
CA VAL A 152 -15.59 4.93 -4.18
C VAL A 152 -16.93 4.25 -3.86
N PRO A 153 -17.96 4.28 -4.74
CA PRO A 153 -19.19 3.55 -4.47
C PRO A 153 -18.98 2.03 -4.32
N ARG A 154 -18.03 1.44 -5.05
CA ARG A 154 -17.69 0.02 -4.94
C ARG A 154 -16.99 -0.31 -3.62
N VAL A 155 -16.17 0.62 -3.11
CA VAL A 155 -15.55 0.47 -1.79
C VAL A 155 -16.60 0.40 -0.70
N LYS A 156 -17.62 1.26 -0.75
CA LYS A 156 -18.75 1.21 0.21
C LYS A 156 -19.46 -0.14 0.20
N GLU A 157 -19.73 -0.68 -1.00
CA GLU A 157 -20.34 -1.99 -1.14
C GLU A 157 -19.44 -3.11 -0.59
N LEU A 158 -18.15 -3.08 -0.92
CA LEU A 158 -17.17 -4.05 -0.43
C LEU A 158 -17.08 -4.03 1.10
N VAL A 159 -16.94 -2.85 1.71
CA VAL A 159 -16.83 -2.67 3.15
C VAL A 159 -18.06 -3.22 3.87
N ALA A 160 -19.27 -2.94 3.37
CA ALA A 160 -20.50 -3.46 3.94
C ALA A 160 -20.55 -5.00 3.93
N LEU A 161 -20.09 -5.62 2.84
CA LEU A 161 -20.04 -7.08 2.74
C LEU A 161 -18.94 -7.69 3.63
N LEU A 162 -17.77 -7.07 3.70
CA LEU A 162 -16.66 -7.53 4.54
C LEU A 162 -17.02 -7.45 6.04
N HIS A 163 -17.71 -6.40 6.48
CA HIS A 163 -18.21 -6.34 7.87
C HIS A 163 -19.17 -7.49 8.20
N LYS A 164 -19.92 -7.99 7.22
CA LYS A 164 -20.84 -9.10 7.42
C LYS A 164 -20.15 -10.45 7.38
N GLU A 165 -19.28 -10.67 6.39
CA GLU A 165 -18.72 -12.00 6.08
C GLU A 165 -17.34 -12.22 6.72
N ALA A 166 -16.60 -11.16 7.04
CA ALA A 166 -15.29 -11.17 7.70
C ALA A 166 -15.22 -10.22 8.93
N PRO A 167 -16.17 -10.28 9.89
CA PRO A 167 -16.28 -9.34 11.02
C PRO A 167 -15.10 -9.37 12.00
N TRP A 168 -14.21 -10.36 11.90
CA TRP A 168 -13.03 -10.49 12.77
C TRP A 168 -11.84 -9.64 12.33
N ALA A 169 -11.87 -9.07 11.13
CA ALA A 169 -10.77 -8.31 10.56
C ALA A 169 -11.20 -6.84 10.35
N PRO A 170 -10.46 -5.86 10.91
CA PRO A 170 -10.70 -4.47 10.57
C PRO A 170 -10.34 -4.19 9.11
N ILE A 171 -11.06 -3.27 8.50
CA ILE A 171 -10.95 -2.86 7.11
C ILE A 171 -10.33 -1.47 7.05
N MET A 172 -9.07 -1.42 6.62
CA MET A 172 -8.37 -0.17 6.35
C MET A 172 -8.47 0.15 4.86
N VAL A 173 -8.87 1.37 4.53
CA VAL A 173 -8.97 1.83 3.14
C VAL A 173 -7.98 2.97 2.92
N GLY A 174 -7.21 2.92 1.84
CA GLY A 174 -6.19 3.92 1.53
C GLY A 174 -6.17 4.32 0.06
N GLY A 175 -5.31 5.29 -0.24
CA GLY A 175 -5.12 5.94 -1.54
C GLY A 175 -5.40 7.44 -1.46
N CYS A 176 -4.95 8.21 -2.47
CA CYS A 176 -4.85 9.67 -2.37
C CYS A 176 -6.17 10.40 -2.06
N SER A 177 -7.32 9.77 -2.37
CA SER A 177 -8.66 10.35 -2.12
C SER A 177 -9.32 9.84 -0.82
N MET A 178 -8.59 9.09 0.01
CA MET A 178 -9.09 8.47 1.22
C MET A 178 -8.43 9.08 2.46
N ASP A 179 -9.23 9.77 3.25
CA ASP A 179 -8.88 10.17 4.60
C ASP A 179 -9.74 9.45 5.64
N ASP A 180 -9.40 9.66 6.89
CA ASP A 180 -10.00 8.99 8.04
C ASP A 180 -11.49 9.32 8.21
N GLU A 181 -11.93 10.50 7.75
CA GLU A 181 -13.34 10.89 7.74
C GLU A 181 -14.09 10.16 6.63
N LYS A 182 -13.53 10.19 5.41
CA LYS A 182 -14.13 9.57 4.25
C LYS A 182 -14.28 8.07 4.42
N VAL A 183 -13.27 7.40 4.96
CA VAL A 183 -13.34 5.95 5.18
C VAL A 183 -14.44 5.60 6.18
N ARG A 184 -14.61 6.39 7.25
CA ARG A 184 -15.71 6.20 8.21
C ARG A 184 -17.08 6.39 7.56
N GLU A 185 -17.25 7.36 6.65
CA GLU A 185 -18.51 7.52 5.90
C GLU A 185 -18.85 6.29 5.03
N LEU A 186 -17.83 5.61 4.51
CA LEU A 186 -17.99 4.38 3.73
C LEU A 186 -18.19 3.14 4.61
N GLY A 187 -18.07 3.29 5.93
CA GLY A 187 -18.18 2.24 6.92
C GLY A 187 -16.87 1.50 7.21
N GLY A 188 -15.73 1.97 6.71
CA GLY A 188 -14.43 1.35 7.00
C GLY A 188 -13.93 1.72 8.39
N ASP A 189 -12.89 1.02 8.86
CA ASP A 189 -12.40 1.14 10.24
C ASP A 189 -11.30 2.19 10.39
N GLY A 190 -10.57 2.50 9.32
CA GLY A 190 -9.58 3.60 9.33
C GLY A 190 -8.85 3.80 8.01
N ALA A 191 -8.12 4.91 7.92
CA ALA A 191 -7.24 5.23 6.81
C ALA A 191 -5.83 5.49 7.32
N ALA A 192 -4.84 5.35 6.44
CA ALA A 192 -3.48 5.78 6.71
C ALA A 192 -3.08 6.86 5.70
N PRO A 193 -2.38 7.92 6.15
CA PRO A 193 -1.99 9.02 5.26
C PRO A 193 -0.94 8.59 4.23
N ASP A 194 -0.17 7.56 4.53
CA ASP A 194 0.91 7.04 3.69
C ASP A 194 1.26 5.59 4.07
N ALA A 195 2.14 4.97 3.28
CA ALA A 195 2.58 3.59 3.51
C ALA A 195 3.43 3.43 4.77
N HIS A 196 4.18 4.44 5.23
CA HIS A 196 4.94 4.37 6.48
C HIS A 196 4.01 4.22 7.69
N ASN A 197 2.90 4.95 7.68
CA ASN A 197 1.93 4.99 8.76
C ASN A 197 0.93 3.82 8.72
N ALA A 198 0.76 3.17 7.56
CA ALA A 198 -0.21 2.10 7.34
C ALA A 198 -0.14 0.98 8.38
N LEU A 199 1.07 0.49 8.69
CA LEU A 199 1.25 -0.58 9.67
C LEU A 199 0.82 -0.16 11.08
N ARG A 200 1.20 1.06 11.50
CA ARG A 200 0.86 1.59 12.83
C ARG A 200 -0.65 1.70 13.00
N VAL A 201 -1.35 2.23 12.00
CA VAL A 201 -2.81 2.36 12.01
C VAL A 201 -3.45 0.97 12.07
N ALA A 202 -3.05 0.05 11.21
CA ALA A 202 -3.59 -1.31 11.18
C ALA A 202 -3.41 -2.04 12.52
N VAL A 203 -2.23 -1.94 13.16
CA VAL A 203 -1.98 -2.53 14.49
C VAL A 203 -2.91 -1.93 15.55
N GLY A 204 -3.15 -0.61 15.49
CA GLY A 204 -4.14 0.05 16.34
C GLY A 204 -5.54 -0.53 16.16
N LEU A 205 -6.02 -0.61 14.92
CA LEU A 205 -7.34 -1.15 14.58
C LEU A 205 -7.51 -2.60 15.05
N MET A 206 -6.51 -3.45 14.82
CA MET A 206 -6.51 -4.85 15.28
C MET A 206 -6.56 -4.94 16.81
N SER A 207 -5.83 -4.08 17.52
CA SER A 207 -5.86 -4.03 18.99
C SER A 207 -7.23 -3.63 19.51
N ASP A 208 -7.84 -2.60 18.92
CA ASP A 208 -9.13 -2.08 19.36
C ASP A 208 -10.28 -3.05 19.07
N LEU A 209 -10.24 -3.75 17.93
CA LEU A 209 -11.22 -4.80 17.64
C LEU A 209 -11.13 -5.95 18.65
N ARG A 210 -9.91 -6.41 19.00
CA ARG A 210 -9.71 -7.46 20.02
C ARG A 210 -10.26 -7.05 21.39
N LYS A 211 -10.09 -5.79 21.80
CA LYS A 211 -10.66 -5.27 23.06
C LYS A 211 -12.19 -5.30 23.03
N LYS A 212 -12.81 -4.79 21.96
CA LYS A 212 -14.28 -4.78 21.81
C LYS A 212 -14.86 -6.19 21.88
N VAL A 213 -14.22 -7.15 21.22
CA VAL A 213 -14.64 -8.56 21.28
C VAL A 213 -14.56 -9.09 22.72
N ASN A 214 -13.45 -8.87 23.41
CA ASN A 214 -13.29 -9.32 24.80
C ASN A 214 -14.27 -8.67 25.78
N GLU A 215 -14.63 -7.40 25.58
CA GLU A 215 -15.64 -6.70 26.40
C GLU A 215 -17.07 -7.19 26.13
N SER A 216 -17.37 -7.60 24.89
CA SER A 216 -18.68 -8.14 24.50
C SER A 216 -18.95 -9.57 24.97
N VAL A 217 -17.90 -10.32 25.31
CA VAL A 217 -17.94 -11.71 25.79
C VAL A 217 -17.65 -11.76 27.30
N GLY A 218 -18.23 -10.85 28.09
CA GLY A 218 -18.04 -10.79 29.55
C GLY A 218 -18.18 -12.15 30.27
N PRO A 219 -17.58 -12.30 31.46
CA PRO A 219 -17.20 -13.58 32.08
C PRO A 219 -18.29 -14.64 32.18
#